data_AF-A0A671PS39-F1
#
_entry.id   AF-A0A671PS39-F1
#
_cell.length_a   1.000
_cell.length_b   1.000
_cell.length_c   1.000
_cell.angle_alpha   90.00
_cell.angle_beta   90.00
_cell.angle_gamma   90.00
#
_symmetry.space_group_name_H-M   'P 1'
#
loop_
_entity.id
_entity.type
_entity.pdbx_description
1 polymer ?
#
loop_
_entity_poly.entity_id
_entity_poly.type
_entity_poly.pdbx_seq_one_letter_code
_entity_poly.pdbx_strand_id
1 'polypeptide(L)'
;NSLQCDICIQMINSVDFLFKKTMQRVLNSIIFLFRYLMRLKEDDEACREALKSGKVLLYHKLSPLLILHIHFYNCIPISLDLEQIFEKIGKDKHIVNESFLLGCTDKNEPQFSLEVDRSALEHECRGMFVDLRKAFFMIPGPESPLAGPALLRWHQTNCFCSATGQPTVRNQSGGFRVCHSSGITYYPKMAPVVIVLVSDGSRCLLACQAMFPPGMYSCIIYMMYLYIIVLHLYGLIIN
;
A
#
# COMPACT_ATOMS: atom_id res chain seq x y z
N ASN A 1 -52.61 -17.23 -4.00
CA ASN A 1 -51.83 -16.61 -5.09
C ASN A 1 -51.51 -15.12 -4.91
N SER A 2 -52.24 -14.34 -4.10
CA SER A 2 -51.87 -12.94 -3.79
C SER A 2 -50.91 -12.79 -2.60
N LEU A 3 -51.10 -13.56 -1.52
CA LEU A 3 -50.24 -13.49 -0.31
C LEU A 3 -48.76 -13.87 -0.52
N GLN A 4 -48.44 -14.60 -1.59
CA GLN A 4 -47.07 -15.08 -1.85
C GLN A 4 -46.23 -14.05 -2.63
N CYS A 5 -46.87 -13.08 -3.32
CA CYS A 5 -46.18 -11.95 -3.96
C CYS A 5 -45.82 -10.85 -2.96
N ASP A 6 -46.70 -10.57 -1.98
CA ASP A 6 -46.47 -9.50 -0.99
C ASP A 6 -45.29 -9.81 -0.05
N ILE A 7 -45.08 -11.09 0.30
CA ILE A 7 -43.94 -11.54 1.12
C ILE A 7 -42.62 -11.40 0.34
N CYS A 8 -42.61 -11.69 -0.97
CA CYS A 8 -41.42 -11.52 -1.81
C CYS A 8 -41.04 -10.05 -2.00
N ILE A 9 -42.02 -9.16 -2.18
CA ILE A 9 -41.79 -7.71 -2.30
C ILE A 9 -41.31 -7.12 -0.96
N GLN A 10 -41.86 -7.56 0.17
CA GLN A 10 -41.36 -7.18 1.50
C GLN A 10 -39.93 -7.69 1.74
N MET A 11 -39.58 -8.91 1.32
CA MET A 11 -38.20 -9.43 1.40
C MET A 11 -37.22 -8.61 0.56
N ILE A 12 -37.57 -8.27 -0.68
CA ILE A 12 -36.71 -7.47 -1.57
C ILE A 12 -36.49 -6.07 -0.99
N ASN A 13 -37.54 -5.39 -0.51
CA ASN A 13 -37.42 -4.08 0.12
C ASN A 13 -36.63 -4.12 1.45
N SER A 14 -36.71 -5.22 2.20
CA SER A 14 -35.94 -5.43 3.42
C SER A 14 -34.45 -5.65 3.13
N VAL A 15 -34.14 -6.43 2.09
CA VAL A 15 -32.76 -6.68 1.61
C VAL A 15 -32.16 -5.40 1.04
N ASP A 16 -32.93 -4.58 0.32
CA ASP A 16 -32.47 -3.32 -0.26
C ASP A 16 -32.28 -2.21 0.80
N PHE A 17 -33.13 -2.19 1.84
CA PHE A 17 -32.95 -1.33 3.01
C PHE A 17 -31.74 -1.74 3.86
N LEU A 18 -31.54 -3.05 4.09
CA LEU A 18 -30.33 -3.58 4.75
C LEU A 18 -29.09 -3.32 3.90
N PHE A 19 -29.16 -3.42 2.58
CA PHE A 19 -28.07 -3.10 1.66
C PHE A 19 -27.72 -1.62 1.70
N LYS A 20 -28.70 -0.71 1.66
CA LYS A 20 -28.48 0.75 1.81
C LYS A 20 -27.93 1.12 3.18
N LYS A 21 -28.46 0.56 4.28
CA LYS A 21 -27.98 0.81 5.64
C LYS A 21 -26.57 0.24 5.86
N THR A 22 -26.25 -0.89 5.22
CA THR A 22 -24.90 -1.49 5.24
C THR A 22 -23.93 -0.65 4.40
N MET A 23 -24.33 -0.22 3.20
CA MET A 23 -23.55 0.69 2.36
C MET A 23 -23.29 2.04 3.03
N GLN A 24 -24.27 2.61 3.73
CA GLN A 24 -24.09 3.86 4.46
C GLN A 24 -23.22 3.72 5.71
N ARG A 25 -23.28 2.57 6.41
CA ARG A 25 -22.33 2.24 7.47
C ARG A 25 -20.92 2.04 6.93
N VAL A 26 -20.76 1.33 5.81
CA VAL A 26 -19.46 1.11 5.14
C VAL A 26 -18.88 2.44 4.67
N LEU A 27 -19.68 3.31 4.03
CA LEU A 27 -19.27 4.65 3.62
C LEU A 27 -18.88 5.53 4.82
N ASN A 28 -19.64 5.50 5.92
CA ASN A 28 -19.29 6.23 7.13
C ASN A 28 -17.98 5.73 7.75
N SER A 29 -17.76 4.41 7.77
CA SER A 29 -16.49 3.82 8.22
C SER A 29 -15.33 4.21 7.32
N ILE A 30 -15.50 4.24 5.99
CA ILE A 30 -14.46 4.65 5.03
C ILE A 30 -14.14 6.15 5.18
N ILE A 31 -15.14 7.01 5.30
CA ILE A 31 -14.93 8.46 5.50
C ILE A 31 -14.25 8.71 6.84
N PHE A 32 -14.65 8.00 7.89
CA PHE A 32 -14.00 8.08 9.20
C PHE A 32 -12.53 7.65 9.11
N LEU A 33 -12.25 6.51 8.47
CA LEU A 33 -10.91 5.99 8.27
C LEU A 33 -10.05 6.95 7.45
N PHE A 34 -10.61 7.52 6.38
CA PHE A 34 -9.92 8.50 5.56
C PHE A 34 -9.59 9.76 6.37
N ARG A 35 -10.55 10.32 7.11
CA ARG A 35 -10.31 11.49 7.97
C ARG A 35 -9.27 11.20 9.05
N TYR A 36 -9.34 10.02 9.65
CA TYR A 36 -8.36 9.57 10.63
C TYR A 36 -6.97 9.48 10.01
N LEU A 37 -6.83 8.83 8.86
CA LEU A 37 -5.57 8.71 8.14
C LEU A 37 -5.01 10.08 7.71
N MET A 38 -5.85 11.00 7.23
CA MET A 38 -5.42 12.35 6.86
C MET A 38 -4.95 13.14 8.08
N ARG A 39 -5.66 13.02 9.22
CA ARG A 39 -5.21 13.59 10.49
C ARG A 39 -3.82 13.08 10.87
N LEU A 40 -3.58 11.77 10.79
CA LEU A 40 -2.25 11.20 11.08
C LEU A 40 -1.18 11.66 10.09
N LYS A 41 -1.55 11.97 8.85
CA LYS A 41 -0.61 12.49 7.84
C LYS A 41 -0.18 13.93 8.10
N GLU A 42 -1.09 14.75 8.61
CA GLU A 42 -0.89 16.20 8.79
C GLU A 42 -0.40 16.57 10.20
N ASP A 43 -0.89 15.89 11.24
CA ASP A 43 -0.57 16.16 12.64
C ASP A 43 0.49 15.18 13.15
N ASP A 44 1.72 15.67 13.28
CA ASP A 44 2.87 14.89 13.74
C ASP A 44 2.70 14.36 15.16
N GLU A 45 1.98 15.07 16.05
CA GLU A 45 1.75 14.61 17.42
C GLU A 45 0.73 13.49 17.45
N ALA A 46 -0.38 13.64 16.71
CA ALA A 46 -1.35 12.56 16.55
C ALA A 46 -0.71 11.32 15.93
N CYS A 47 0.21 11.49 14.98
CA CYS A 47 0.96 10.40 14.38
C CYS A 47 1.89 9.69 15.38
N ARG A 48 2.59 10.45 16.25
CA ARG A 48 3.44 9.87 17.30
C ARG A 48 2.63 9.06 18.31
N GLU A 49 1.47 9.56 18.73
CA GLU A 49 0.59 8.82 19.63
C GLU A 49 0.04 7.55 18.97
N ALA A 50 -0.38 7.65 17.70
CA ALA A 50 -0.87 6.50 16.93
C ALA A 50 0.21 5.42 16.71
N LEU A 51 1.49 5.81 16.65
CA LEU A 51 2.59 4.89 16.50
C LEU A 51 2.78 4.01 17.75
N LYS A 52 2.45 4.49 18.96
CA LYS A 52 2.54 3.72 20.21
C LYS A 52 1.61 2.51 20.24
N SER A 53 0.41 2.64 19.66
CA SER A 53 -0.59 1.56 19.56
C SER A 53 -0.67 0.95 18.16
N GLY A 54 0.19 1.38 17.25
CA GLY A 54 0.18 0.98 15.85
C GLY A 54 0.94 -0.32 15.59
N LYS A 55 0.61 -0.92 14.47
CA LYS A 55 1.28 -2.11 13.93
C LYS A 55 2.43 -1.68 13.03
N VAL A 56 3.59 -2.29 13.19
CA VAL A 56 4.78 -1.97 12.39
C VAL A 56 5.18 -3.15 11.53
N LEU A 57 5.28 -2.91 10.23
CA LEU A 57 5.81 -3.81 9.21
C LEU A 57 7.30 -3.55 9.00
N LEU A 58 8.08 -4.62 9.01
CA LEU A 58 9.54 -4.53 8.92
C LEU A 58 10.02 -4.76 7.48
N TYR A 59 11.00 -3.96 7.06
CA TYR A 59 11.62 -4.02 5.74
C TYR A 59 13.14 -4.03 5.86
N HIS A 60 13.81 -4.78 4.98
CA HIS A 60 15.25 -4.70 4.79
C HIS A 60 15.55 -4.55 3.30
N LYS A 61 16.22 -3.47 2.93
CA LYS A 61 16.48 -3.08 1.54
C LYS A 61 15.22 -3.16 0.69
N LEU A 62 14.12 -2.58 1.19
CA LEU A 62 12.80 -2.58 0.54
C LEU A 62 12.11 -3.95 0.42
N SER A 63 12.68 -5.00 1.02
CA SER A 63 12.09 -6.34 1.05
C SER A 63 11.30 -6.50 2.35
N PRO A 64 10.00 -6.83 2.33
CA PRO A 64 9.22 -7.06 3.53
C PRO A 64 9.64 -8.35 4.25
N LEU A 65 9.54 -8.34 5.57
CA LEU A 65 9.69 -9.54 6.41
C LEU A 65 8.38 -10.35 6.40
N LEU A 66 8.46 -11.59 5.90
CA LEU A 66 7.32 -12.50 5.82
C LEU A 66 7.53 -13.73 6.70
N ILE A 67 6.45 -14.24 7.31
CA ILE A 67 6.42 -15.56 7.95
C ILE A 67 5.63 -16.52 7.07
N LEU A 68 6.14 -17.74 6.95
CA LEU A 68 5.41 -18.84 6.35
C LEU A 68 4.33 -19.34 7.31
N HIS A 69 3.06 -19.21 6.92
CA HIS A 69 1.95 -19.78 7.67
C HIS A 69 1.71 -21.24 7.22
N ILE A 70 2.11 -22.18 8.09
CA ILE A 70 2.24 -23.63 7.79
C ILE A 70 0.93 -24.25 7.26
N HIS A 71 -0.23 -23.73 7.68
CA HIS A 71 -1.52 -24.31 7.31
C HIS A 71 -1.99 -24.04 5.87
N PHE A 72 -1.49 -22.99 5.20
CA PHE A 72 -2.00 -22.58 3.87
C PHE A 72 -0.92 -22.38 2.82
N TYR A 73 0.36 -22.66 3.12
CA TYR A 73 1.51 -22.31 2.28
C TYR A 73 1.54 -20.83 1.84
N ASN A 74 0.87 -19.97 2.60
CA ASN A 74 0.79 -18.54 2.34
C ASN A 74 1.78 -17.82 3.26
N CYS A 75 2.38 -16.76 2.74
CA CYS A 75 3.20 -15.87 3.54
C CYS A 75 2.37 -14.69 3.99
N ILE A 76 2.54 -14.29 5.25
CA ILE A 76 1.91 -13.09 5.81
C ILE A 76 2.99 -12.10 6.25
N PRO A 77 2.76 -10.80 6.04
CA PRO A 77 3.65 -9.78 6.58
C PRO A 77 3.59 -9.81 8.11
N ILE A 78 4.75 -9.75 8.77
CA ILE A 78 4.77 -9.64 10.23
C ILE A 78 4.44 -8.20 10.61
N SER A 79 3.36 -8.03 11.36
CA SER A 79 3.08 -6.81 12.10
C SER A 79 3.46 -6.99 13.57
N LEU A 80 4.42 -6.19 14.06
CA LEU A 80 4.80 -6.16 15.47
C LEU A 80 4.31 -4.87 16.13
N ASP A 81 4.07 -4.94 17.43
CA ASP A 81 3.89 -3.74 18.26
C ASP A 81 5.26 -3.11 18.56
N LEU A 82 5.30 -1.81 18.84
CA LEU A 82 6.55 -1.12 19.16
C LEU A 82 7.31 -1.75 20.35
N GLU A 83 6.59 -2.21 21.36
CA GLU A 83 7.19 -2.86 22.53
C GLU A 83 7.95 -4.14 22.13
N GLN A 84 7.34 -4.98 21.29
CA GLN A 84 7.95 -6.20 20.77
C GLN A 84 9.16 -5.90 19.88
N ILE A 85 9.15 -4.76 19.18
CA ILE A 85 10.29 -4.30 18.39
C ILE A 85 11.45 -3.88 19.29
N PHE A 86 11.18 -3.12 20.35
CA PHE A 86 12.22 -2.67 21.27
C PHE A 86 12.88 -3.82 22.04
N GLU A 87 12.11 -4.84 22.40
CA GLU A 87 12.64 -6.05 23.03
C GLU A 87 13.60 -6.82 22.11
N LYS A 88 13.33 -6.80 20.79
CA LYS A 88 14.04 -7.59 19.77
C LYS A 88 15.24 -6.86 19.13
N ILE A 89 15.06 -5.60 18.74
CA ILE A 89 16.06 -4.83 17.98
C ILE A 89 17.04 -4.06 18.89
N GLY A 90 16.68 -3.87 20.16
CA GLY A 90 17.45 -3.05 21.11
C GLY A 90 16.95 -1.59 21.16
N LYS A 91 17.32 -0.89 22.25
CA LYS A 91 16.74 0.39 22.72
C LYS A 91 17.05 1.63 21.87
N ASP A 92 17.28 1.51 20.57
CA ASP A 92 17.45 2.69 19.72
C ASP A 92 16.09 3.32 19.42
N LYS A 93 15.64 4.16 20.37
CA LYS A 93 14.43 4.99 20.26
C LYS A 93 14.43 5.87 19.00
N HIS A 94 15.59 6.13 18.41
CA HIS A 94 15.73 6.92 17.18
C HIS A 94 15.15 6.22 15.94
N ILE A 95 15.13 4.89 15.90
CA ILE A 95 14.56 4.09 14.80
C ILE A 95 13.05 4.34 14.66
N VAL A 96 12.35 4.59 15.77
CA VAL A 96 10.91 4.94 15.77
C VAL A 96 10.64 6.20 14.95
N ASN A 97 11.54 7.19 15.03
CA ASN A 97 11.40 8.39 14.21
C ASN A 97 11.48 8.04 12.73
N GLU A 98 12.25 7.03 12.32
CA GLU A 98 12.43 6.57 10.94
C GLU A 98 11.28 5.75 10.36
N SER A 99 10.24 5.50 11.16
CA SER A 99 9.02 4.86 10.65
C SER A 99 8.20 5.77 9.73
N PHE A 100 7.42 5.15 8.84
CA PHE A 100 6.50 5.84 7.94
C PHE A 100 5.10 5.26 8.04
N LEU A 101 4.07 6.09 7.97
CA LEU A 101 2.68 5.65 7.98
C LEU A 101 2.29 5.10 6.60
N LEU A 102 1.84 3.85 6.56
CA LEU A 102 1.36 3.19 5.34
C LEU A 102 -0.13 3.39 5.14
N GLY A 103 -0.89 3.25 6.23
CA GLY A 103 -2.33 3.16 6.16
C GLY A 103 -2.92 2.70 7.48
N CYS A 104 -4.10 2.12 7.40
CA CYS A 104 -4.76 1.48 8.52
C CYS A 104 -5.27 0.10 8.09
N THR A 105 -5.33 -0.84 9.03
CA THR A 105 -6.02 -2.12 8.83
C THR A 105 -7.53 -1.92 8.68
N ASP A 106 -8.24 -2.97 8.26
CA ASP A 106 -9.70 -3.03 8.28
C ASP A 106 -10.30 -2.81 9.69
N LYS A 107 -9.50 -2.97 10.74
CA LYS A 107 -9.86 -2.71 12.13
C LYS A 107 -9.55 -1.28 12.58
N ASN A 108 -9.18 -0.39 11.67
CA ASN A 108 -8.73 0.99 11.91
C ASN A 108 -7.45 1.10 12.76
N GLU A 109 -6.61 0.07 12.78
CA GLU A 109 -5.32 0.13 13.46
C GLU A 109 -4.28 0.74 12.51
N PRO A 110 -3.53 1.79 12.91
CA PRO A 110 -2.54 2.41 12.04
C PRO A 110 -1.38 1.44 11.78
N GLN A 111 -0.99 1.34 10.52
CA GLN A 111 0.13 0.52 10.07
C GLN A 111 1.30 1.40 9.64
N PHE A 112 2.48 1.08 10.14
CA PHE A 112 3.73 1.76 9.84
C PHE A 112 4.71 0.83 9.16
N SER A 113 5.63 1.36 8.36
CA SER A 113 6.81 0.65 7.86
C SER A 113 8.05 1.11 8.58
N LEU A 114 8.97 0.19 8.84
CA LEU A 114 10.26 0.46 9.42
C LEU A 114 11.37 -0.30 8.67
N GLU A 115 12.43 0.40 8.30
CA GLU A 115 13.63 -0.20 7.72
C GLU A 115 14.55 -0.68 8.85
N VAL A 116 15.02 -1.91 8.75
CA VAL A 116 15.83 -2.58 9.77
C VAL A 116 16.99 -3.35 9.13
N ASP A 117 18.05 -3.61 9.90
CA ASP A 117 19.14 -4.46 9.42
C ASP A 117 18.78 -5.96 9.50
N ARG A 118 19.21 -6.73 8.50
CA ARG A 118 18.74 -8.10 8.23
C ARG A 118 19.09 -9.08 9.34
N SER A 119 20.30 -8.98 9.87
CA SER A 119 20.92 -10.00 10.72
C SER A 119 20.27 -10.16 12.09
N ALA A 120 19.59 -9.13 12.60
CA ALA A 120 18.98 -9.18 13.93
C ALA A 120 17.66 -9.97 13.95
N LEU A 121 16.87 -9.94 12.87
CA LEU A 121 15.44 -10.25 12.96
C LEU A 121 14.97 -11.51 12.24
N GLU A 122 15.68 -12.00 11.21
CA GLU A 122 15.26 -13.22 10.52
C GLU A 122 15.17 -14.42 11.49
N HIS A 123 16.16 -14.55 12.38
CA HIS A 123 16.22 -15.62 13.37
C HIS A 123 15.19 -15.44 14.50
N GLU A 124 15.04 -14.23 15.04
CA GLU A 124 14.13 -13.95 16.16
C GLU A 124 12.65 -14.00 15.79
N CYS A 125 12.32 -13.61 14.56
CA CYS A 125 10.94 -13.60 14.08
C CYS A 125 10.57 -14.87 13.30
N ARG A 126 11.52 -15.82 13.12
CA ARG A 126 11.35 -17.02 12.27
C ARG A 126 10.78 -16.67 10.90
N GLY A 127 11.23 -15.54 10.36
CA GLY A 127 10.73 -14.95 9.13
C GLY A 127 11.85 -14.79 8.11
N MET A 128 11.47 -14.56 6.85
CA MET A 128 12.41 -14.32 5.76
C MET A 128 12.09 -12.99 5.08
N PHE A 129 13.13 -12.22 4.76
CA PHE A 129 12.97 -11.09 3.86
C PHE A 129 12.84 -11.58 2.42
N VAL A 130 11.73 -11.23 1.79
CA VAL A 130 11.40 -11.69 0.44
C VAL A 130 11.36 -10.50 -0.50
N ASP A 131 11.95 -10.64 -1.70
CA ASP A 131 11.87 -9.62 -2.74
C ASP A 131 10.41 -9.22 -2.98
N LEU A 132 10.14 -7.91 -3.10
CA LEU A 132 8.79 -7.37 -3.17
C LEU A 132 7.93 -8.00 -4.29
N ARG A 133 8.52 -8.30 -5.46
CA ARG A 133 7.78 -8.91 -6.57
C ARG A 133 7.42 -10.35 -6.29
N LYS A 134 8.27 -11.09 -5.57
CA LYS A 134 7.95 -12.44 -5.11
C LYS A 134 6.88 -12.39 -4.02
N ALA A 135 7.04 -11.48 -3.06
CA ALA A 135 6.09 -11.25 -1.97
C ALA A 135 4.67 -10.97 -2.50
N PHE A 136 4.54 -10.21 -3.59
CA PHE A 136 3.26 -9.94 -4.26
C PHE A 136 2.47 -11.20 -4.59
N PHE A 137 3.13 -12.28 -5.06
CA PHE A 137 2.47 -13.53 -5.41
C PHE A 137 2.23 -14.46 -4.20
N MET A 138 2.85 -14.17 -3.06
CA MET A 138 2.84 -15.05 -1.88
C MET A 138 1.89 -14.57 -0.77
N ILE A 139 1.50 -13.29 -0.79
CA ILE A 139 0.65 -12.68 0.23
C ILE A 139 -0.80 -12.62 -0.29
N PRO A 140 -1.73 -13.37 0.32
CA PRO A 140 -3.14 -13.28 -0.03
C PRO A 140 -3.80 -12.04 0.61
N GLY A 141 -4.66 -11.36 -0.14
CA GLY A 141 -5.56 -10.34 0.39
C GLY A 141 -5.07 -8.88 0.33
N PRO A 142 -5.86 -7.94 0.88
CA PRO A 142 -5.63 -6.49 0.79
C PRO A 142 -4.55 -5.97 1.75
N GLU A 143 -4.07 -6.78 2.70
CA GLU A 143 -2.99 -6.43 3.65
C GLU A 143 -1.62 -6.45 2.97
N SER A 144 -1.50 -5.72 1.86
CA SER A 144 -0.36 -5.79 1.00
C SER A 144 0.72 -4.80 1.48
N PRO A 145 1.92 -5.26 1.87
CA PRO A 145 3.05 -4.39 2.24
C PRO A 145 3.57 -3.55 1.05
N LEU A 146 2.90 -3.55 -0.10
CA LEU A 146 3.38 -2.97 -1.37
C LEU A 146 3.57 -1.46 -1.31
N ALA A 147 2.79 -0.75 -0.48
CA ALA A 147 2.90 0.69 -0.36
C ALA A 147 4.20 1.14 0.33
N GLY A 148 4.70 0.34 1.30
CA GLY A 148 5.86 0.71 2.11
C GLY A 148 7.14 0.91 1.31
N PRO A 149 7.57 -0.05 0.48
CA PRO A 149 8.77 0.05 -0.32
C PRO A 149 8.80 1.25 -1.26
N ALA A 150 7.65 1.65 -1.81
CA ALA A 150 7.56 2.82 -2.68
C ALA A 150 7.87 4.11 -1.90
N LEU A 151 7.31 4.26 -0.70
CA LEU A 151 7.53 5.41 0.16
C LEU A 151 8.96 5.44 0.74
N LEU A 152 9.44 4.28 1.20
CA LEU A 152 10.83 4.08 1.65
C LEU A 152 11.83 4.51 0.57
N ARG A 153 11.66 4.01 -0.66
CA ARG A 153 12.52 4.36 -1.80
C ARG A 153 12.43 5.85 -2.15
N TRP A 154 11.23 6.45 -2.08
CA TRP A 154 11.07 7.88 -2.31
C TRP A 154 11.89 8.69 -1.30
N HIS A 155 11.84 8.34 -0.02
CA HIS A 155 12.63 9.00 1.01
C HIS A 155 14.14 8.83 0.81
N GLN A 156 14.61 7.65 0.39
CA GLN A 156 16.02 7.39 0.10
C GLN A 156 16.55 8.27 -1.06
N THR A 157 15.69 8.60 -2.02
CA THR A 157 16.08 9.31 -3.25
C THR A 157 15.83 10.82 -3.20
N ASN A 158 14.99 11.32 -2.29
CA ASN A 158 14.57 12.72 -2.22
C ASN A 158 15.05 13.40 -0.92
N CYS A 159 16.29 13.14 -0.50
CA CYS A 159 16.87 13.73 0.72
C CYS A 159 17.21 15.23 0.56
N PHE A 160 17.44 15.70 -0.66
CA PHE A 160 17.89 17.06 -0.94
C PHE A 160 16.90 17.84 -1.80
N CYS A 161 16.87 19.16 -1.60
CA CYS A 161 16.03 20.08 -2.35
C CYS A 161 16.58 20.24 -3.78
N SER A 162 15.74 20.00 -4.78
CA SER A 162 16.10 20.17 -6.19
C SER A 162 16.44 21.62 -6.58
N ALA A 163 15.87 22.61 -5.88
CA ALA A 163 16.10 24.03 -6.15
C ALA A 163 17.34 24.60 -5.45
N THR A 164 17.63 24.16 -4.21
CA THR A 164 18.66 24.77 -3.36
C THR A 164 19.81 23.84 -2.99
N GLY A 165 19.71 22.53 -3.25
CA GLY A 165 20.67 21.51 -2.81
C GLY A 165 20.69 21.23 -1.31
N GLN A 166 19.93 21.97 -0.50
CA GLN A 166 19.88 21.83 0.95
C GLN A 166 19.11 20.57 1.38
N PRO A 167 19.43 19.95 2.52
CA PRO A 167 18.68 18.80 3.02
C PRO A 167 17.22 19.18 3.30
N THR A 168 16.32 18.26 2.99
CA THR A 168 14.89 18.38 3.29
C THR A 168 14.55 17.60 4.55
N VAL A 169 13.57 18.08 5.30
CA VAL A 169 13.09 17.43 6.52
C VAL A 169 11.73 16.81 6.24
N ARG A 170 11.53 15.55 6.63
CA ARG A 170 10.23 14.88 6.51
C ARG A 170 9.35 15.14 7.73
N ASN A 171 8.04 14.96 7.56
CA ASN A 171 7.11 14.89 8.68
C ASN A 171 7.13 13.50 9.35
N GLN A 172 6.46 13.36 10.50
CA GLN A 172 6.44 12.11 11.27
C GLN A 172 5.84 10.96 10.46
N SER A 173 4.77 11.22 9.71
CA SER A 173 4.09 10.17 8.94
C SER A 173 4.84 9.76 7.66
N GLY A 174 5.84 10.51 7.22
CA GLY A 174 6.53 10.29 5.95
C GLY A 174 5.77 10.73 4.70
N GLY A 175 4.58 11.33 4.84
CA GLY A 175 3.75 11.74 3.72
C GLY A 175 4.38 12.81 2.81
N PHE A 176 5.30 13.62 3.32
CA PHE A 176 5.95 14.68 2.56
C PHE A 176 7.32 15.09 3.15
N ARG A 177 8.05 15.94 2.42
CA ARG A 177 9.32 16.55 2.85
C ARG A 177 9.30 18.05 2.58
N VAL A 178 9.86 18.85 3.49
CA VAL A 178 9.92 20.31 3.40
C VAL A 178 11.37 20.78 3.39
N CYS A 179 11.71 21.62 2.43
CA CYS A 179 12.96 22.37 2.45
C CYS A 179 12.76 23.65 3.27
N HIS A 180 13.44 23.77 4.42
CA HIS A 180 13.30 24.94 5.28
C HIS A 180 13.90 26.22 4.67
N SER A 181 14.91 26.07 3.80
CA SER A 181 15.55 27.20 3.12
C SER A 181 14.70 27.83 2.01
N SER A 182 13.84 27.05 1.34
CA SER A 182 13.03 27.53 0.21
C SER A 182 11.52 27.51 0.48
N GLY A 183 11.07 26.84 1.54
CA GLY A 183 9.66 26.61 1.83
C GLY A 183 8.98 25.58 0.91
N ILE A 184 9.72 24.94 -0.02
CA ILE A 184 9.14 23.99 -0.97
C ILE A 184 8.81 22.67 -0.27
N THR A 185 7.57 22.22 -0.44
CA THR A 185 7.10 20.90 0.00
C THR A 185 7.10 19.92 -1.16
N TYR A 186 7.73 18.76 -0.95
CA TYR A 186 7.82 17.66 -1.89
C TYR A 186 6.92 16.52 -1.45
N TYR A 187 6.15 15.98 -2.39
CA TYR A 187 5.28 14.82 -2.19
C TYR A 187 5.77 13.61 -3.01
N PRO A 188 5.50 12.37 -2.55
CA PRO A 188 5.74 11.17 -3.35
C PRO A 188 5.05 11.25 -4.70
N LYS A 189 5.79 10.99 -5.77
CA LYS A 189 5.23 10.99 -7.13
C LYS A 189 4.49 9.67 -7.37
N MET A 190 3.20 9.76 -7.69
CA MET A 190 2.43 8.63 -8.19
C MET A 190 2.63 8.53 -9.71
N ALA A 191 3.03 7.35 -10.18
CA ALA A 191 3.20 7.08 -11.61
C ALA A 191 2.00 6.25 -12.11
N PRO A 192 0.98 6.88 -12.74
CA PRO A 192 -0.20 6.16 -13.20
C PRO A 192 0.17 5.20 -14.34
N VAL A 193 -0.26 3.95 -14.18
CA VAL A 193 -0.11 2.87 -15.17
C VAL A 193 -1.47 2.46 -15.71
N VAL A 194 -1.50 2.14 -16.99
CA VAL A 194 -2.68 1.60 -17.68
C VAL A 194 -2.39 0.14 -18.02
N ILE A 195 -3.29 -0.76 -17.62
CA ILE A 195 -3.23 -2.18 -17.98
C ILE A 195 -4.33 -2.41 -19.03
N VAL A 196 -3.94 -2.87 -20.21
CA VAL A 196 -4.85 -3.05 -21.36
C VAL A 196 -4.82 -4.50 -21.81
N LEU A 197 -6.01 -5.10 -21.88
CA LEU A 197 -6.24 -6.37 -22.56
C LEU A 197 -6.73 -6.05 -23.98
N VAL A 198 -5.95 -6.43 -25.00
CA VAL A 198 -6.36 -6.29 -26.40
C VAL A 198 -6.94 -7.64 -26.83
N SER A 199 -8.19 -7.66 -27.29
CA SER A 199 -8.87 -8.86 -27.76
C SER A 199 -9.40 -8.70 -29.19
N ASP A 200 -9.43 -9.83 -29.91
CA ASP A 200 -10.01 -9.98 -31.24
C ASP A 200 -10.86 -11.26 -31.25
N GLY A 201 -12.16 -11.08 -31.02
CA GLY A 201 -13.12 -12.18 -30.87
C GLY A 201 -12.76 -13.12 -29.71
N SER A 202 -12.41 -14.36 -30.04
CA SER A 202 -12.00 -15.39 -29.06
C SER A 202 -10.51 -15.36 -28.70
N ARG A 203 -9.73 -14.44 -29.27
CA ARG A 203 -8.29 -14.33 -29.07
C ARG A 203 -7.97 -13.09 -28.24
N CYS A 204 -6.90 -13.15 -27.44
CA CYS A 204 -6.36 -11.98 -26.76
C CYS A 204 -4.84 -11.91 -26.90
N LEU A 205 -4.32 -10.69 -26.90
CA LEU A 205 -2.90 -10.40 -26.93
C LEU A 205 -2.37 -10.34 -25.50
N LEU A 206 -1.37 -11.16 -25.23
CA LEU A 206 -0.65 -11.19 -23.96
C LEU A 206 0.83 -10.95 -24.22
N ALA A 207 1.48 -10.25 -23.30
CA ALA A 207 2.91 -10.02 -23.30
C ALA A 207 3.60 -10.91 -22.28
N CYS A 208 4.80 -11.38 -22.61
CA CYS A 208 5.72 -12.01 -21.69
C CYS A 208 6.99 -11.16 -21.62
N GLN A 209 7.42 -10.81 -20.41
CA GLN A 209 8.65 -10.06 -20.19
C GLN A 209 9.74 -11.01 -19.71
N ALA A 210 11.00 -10.79 -20.08
CA ALA A 210 12.12 -11.67 -19.72
C ALA A 210 12.30 -11.90 -18.21
N MET A 211 11.78 -10.99 -17.38
CA MET A 211 11.83 -11.07 -15.93
C MET A 211 10.66 -11.85 -15.30
N PHE A 212 9.67 -12.28 -16.08
CA PHE A 212 8.53 -13.04 -15.59
C PHE A 212 8.89 -14.53 -15.41
N PRO A 213 8.26 -15.24 -14.45
CA PRO A 213 8.38 -16.67 -14.35
C PRO A 213 8.01 -17.36 -15.67
N PRO A 214 8.68 -18.47 -16.04
CA PRO A 214 8.33 -19.24 -17.24
C PRO A 214 6.84 -19.62 -17.27
N GLY A 215 6.19 -19.39 -18.40
CA GLY A 215 4.76 -19.68 -18.57
C GLY A 215 3.79 -18.59 -18.07
N MET A 216 4.30 -17.50 -17.48
CA MET A 216 3.47 -16.38 -17.06
C MET A 216 3.31 -15.35 -18.19
N TYR A 217 2.07 -15.08 -18.56
CA TYR A 217 1.70 -14.06 -19.53
C TYR A 217 0.81 -13.01 -18.86
N SER A 218 0.96 -11.76 -19.25
CA SER A 218 0.18 -10.65 -18.70
C SER A 218 -0.41 -9.78 -19.79
N CYS A 219 -1.42 -8.99 -19.43
CA CYS A 219 -1.92 -7.90 -20.25
C CYS A 219 -0.80 -6.88 -20.52
N ILE A 220 -0.96 -6.06 -21.55
CA ILE A 220 0.05 -5.05 -21.85
C ILE A 220 -0.07 -3.90 -20.86
N ILE A 221 1.07 -3.46 -20.34
CA ILE A 221 1.15 -2.38 -19.36
C ILE A 221 1.85 -1.19 -20.01
N TYR A 222 1.22 -0.02 -19.91
CA TYR A 222 1.75 1.24 -20.40
C TYR A 222 1.83 2.26 -19.28
N MET A 223 2.84 3.13 -19.33
CA MET A 223 2.78 4.40 -18.61
C MET A 223 1.71 5.26 -19.27
N MET A 224 0.85 5.92 -18.48
CA MET A 224 -0.32 6.64 -19.00
C MET A 224 0.02 7.69 -20.08
N TYR A 225 1.14 8.40 -19.94
CA TYR A 225 1.60 9.37 -20.95
C TYR A 225 1.93 8.70 -22.30
N LEU A 226 2.48 7.49 -22.28
CA LEU A 226 2.78 6.74 -23.49
C LEU A 226 1.50 6.19 -24.13
N TYR A 227 0.51 5.80 -23.32
CA TYR A 227 -0.79 5.35 -23.80
C TYR A 227 -1.55 6.44 -24.56
N ILE A 228 -1.55 7.68 -24.07
CA ILE A 228 -2.17 8.82 -24.77
C ILE A 228 -1.53 9.04 -26.14
N ILE A 229 -0.19 8.96 -26.22
CA ILE A 229 0.55 9.10 -27.48
C ILE A 229 0.17 7.99 -28.46
N VAL A 230 0.11 6.74 -27.99
CA VAL A 230 -0.28 5.58 -28.80
C VAL A 230 -1.71 5.73 -29.32
N LEU A 231 -2.68 6.07 -28.47
CA LEU A 231 -4.06 6.34 -28.90
C LEU A 231 -4.15 7.46 -29.93
N HIS A 232 -3.38 8.54 -29.74
CA HIS A 232 -3.40 9.66 -30.68
C HIS A 232 -2.80 9.27 -32.04
N LEU A 233 -1.76 8.43 -32.05
CA LEU A 233 -1.17 7.86 -33.27
C LEU A 233 -2.12 6.87 -33.95
N TYR A 234 -2.76 5.96 -33.21
CA TYR A 234 -3.72 5.01 -33.78
C TYR A 234 -5.00 5.71 -34.26
N GLY A 235 -5.46 6.77 -33.60
CA GLY A 235 -6.58 7.60 -34.05
C GLY A 235 -6.28 8.44 -35.30
N LEU A 236 -5.01 8.73 -35.57
CA LEU A 236 -4.52 9.35 -36.81
C LEU A 236 -4.32 8.34 -37.95
N ILE A 237 -4.25 7.05 -37.65
CA ILE A 237 -4.09 5.96 -38.65
C ILE A 237 -5.45 5.41 -39.11
N ILE A 238 -6.53 5.66 -38.35
CA ILE A 238 -7.89 5.17 -38.63
C ILE A 238 -8.80 6.24 -39.29
N ASN A 239 -8.36 7.51 -39.36
CA ASN A 239 -9.00 8.57 -40.17
C ASN A 239 -8.18 8.89 -41.42
#